data_AF-A0A7S3DGW8-F1
#
_entry.id   AF-A0A7S3DGW8-F1
#
_cell.length_a   1.000
_cell.length_b   1.000
_cell.length_c   1.000
_cell.angle_alpha   90.00
_cell.angle_beta   90.00
_cell.angle_gamma   90.00
#
_symmetry.space_group_name_H-M   'P 1'
#
loop_
_entity.id
_entity.type
_entity.pdbx_description
1 polymer ?
#
loop_
_entity_poly.entity_id
_entity_poly.type
_entity_poly.pdbx_seq_one_letter_code
_entity_poly.pdbx_strand_id
1 'polypeptide(L)'
;MDVPELGESCIGIFVIADNGTLGVQLNISGHVFQEAVVKGNQVCLDCDSLLELMTDIPVLSAFTPIIKLVEKLHHLIPADVFSICVDIDNMKYDGTYFDGCPKLQATLMCWEGKCLYKGSVDFGCFHVKA
;
A
#
# COMPACT_ATOMS: atom_id res chain seq x y z
N MET A 1 5.76 -7.74 -9.77
CA MET A 1 4.69 -7.21 -10.66
C MET A 1 4.61 -5.71 -10.41
N ASP A 2 4.17 -4.92 -11.40
CA ASP A 2 4.30 -3.46 -11.36
C ASP A 2 2.92 -2.77 -11.33
N VAL A 3 2.80 -1.70 -10.55
CA VAL A 3 1.75 -0.68 -10.70
C VAL A 3 2.36 0.44 -11.55
N PRO A 4 1.91 0.66 -12.80
CA PRO A 4 2.66 1.45 -13.80
C PRO A 4 3.15 2.83 -13.36
N GLU A 5 2.45 3.50 -12.45
CA GLU A 5 2.85 4.82 -11.93
C GLU A 5 3.76 4.76 -10.69
N LEU A 6 3.77 3.64 -9.95
CA LEU A 6 4.59 3.44 -8.76
C LEU A 6 5.94 2.78 -9.09
N GLY A 7 6.03 2.08 -10.23
CA GLY A 7 7.19 1.29 -10.60
C GLY A 7 7.24 -0.03 -9.83
N GLU A 8 8.41 -0.68 -9.87
CA GLU A 8 8.59 -2.02 -9.31
C GLU A 8 8.10 -2.10 -7.86
N SER A 9 7.00 -2.84 -7.68
CA SER A 9 6.32 -2.99 -6.40
C SER A 9 6.49 -4.42 -5.93
N CYS A 10 6.74 -4.60 -4.63
CA CYS A 10 6.94 -5.89 -3.99
C CYS A 10 6.23 -5.92 -2.63
N ILE A 11 5.55 -7.02 -2.34
CA ILE A 11 4.91 -7.26 -1.04
C ILE A 11 5.67 -8.38 -0.32
N GLY A 12 6.24 -8.07 0.84
CA GLY A 12 6.80 -9.03 1.77
C GLY A 12 5.73 -9.45 2.80
N ILE A 13 5.63 -10.74 3.05
CA ILE A 13 4.75 -11.30 4.09
C ILE A 13 5.63 -11.96 5.14
N PHE A 14 5.41 -11.64 6.42
CA PHE A 14 6.17 -12.22 7.52
C PHE A 14 5.26 -12.53 8.71
N VAL A 15 5.70 -13.40 9.60
CA VAL A 15 5.00 -13.70 10.86
C VAL A 15 5.84 -13.21 12.03
N ILE A 16 5.18 -12.54 12.97
CA ILE A 16 5.78 -12.06 14.21
C ILE A 16 5.75 -13.21 15.22
N ALA A 17 6.91 -13.81 15.47
CA ALA A 17 7.05 -15.02 16.29
C ALA A 17 6.51 -14.88 17.72
N ASP A 18 6.56 -13.67 18.29
CA ASP A 18 6.16 -13.44 19.69
C ASP A 18 4.66 -13.60 19.94
N ASN A 19 3.83 -13.36 18.92
CA ASN A 19 2.37 -13.39 19.03
C ASN A 19 1.66 -14.10 17.88
N GLY A 20 2.41 -14.69 16.93
CA GLY A 20 1.87 -15.38 15.77
C GLY A 20 1.04 -14.48 14.84
N THR A 21 1.30 -13.17 14.82
CA THR A 21 0.55 -12.24 13.96
C THR A 21 1.20 -12.06 12.61
N LEU A 22 0.37 -11.88 11.58
CA LEU A 22 0.83 -11.63 10.22
C LEU A 22 1.25 -10.16 10.07
N GLY A 23 2.45 -9.95 9.54
CA GLY A 23 2.98 -8.66 9.12
C GLY A 23 3.10 -8.57 7.61
N VAL A 24 2.96 -7.36 7.09
CA VAL A 24 3.14 -7.03 5.68
C VAL A 24 4.18 -5.92 5.56
N GLN A 25 5.05 -6.07 4.57
CA GLN A 25 5.99 -5.05 4.14
C GLN A 25 5.70 -4.65 2.69
N LEU A 26 5.50 -3.36 2.42
CA LEU A 26 5.36 -2.84 1.07
C LEU A 26 6.66 -2.16 0.65
N ASN A 27 7.24 -2.66 -0.44
CA ASN A 27 8.41 -2.11 -1.09
C ASN A 27 8.03 -1.54 -2.46
N ILE A 28 8.39 -0.29 -2.72
CA ILE A 28 8.18 0.36 -4.03
C ILE A 28 9.52 0.95 -4.48
N SER A 29 9.94 0.64 -5.69
CA SER A 29 11.22 1.11 -6.27
C SER A 29 12.44 0.83 -5.36
N GLY A 30 12.40 -0.26 -4.57
CA GLY A 30 13.47 -0.64 -3.64
C GLY A 30 13.43 0.04 -2.27
N HIS A 31 12.44 0.90 -2.00
CA HIS A 31 12.24 1.58 -0.72
C HIS A 31 11.12 0.92 0.08
N VAL A 32 11.33 0.73 1.38
CA VAL A 32 10.32 0.20 2.32
C VAL A 32 9.43 1.35 2.76
N PHE A 33 8.17 1.36 2.32
CA PHE A 33 7.21 2.43 2.65
C PHE A 33 6.32 2.08 3.83
N GLN A 34 6.11 0.79 4.10
CA GLN A 34 5.31 0.36 5.24
C GLN A 34 5.76 -0.99 5.72
N GLU A 35 5.83 -1.10 7.03
CA GLU A 35 5.81 -2.35 7.77
C GLU A 35 4.67 -2.27 8.78
N ALA A 36 3.73 -3.20 8.73
CA ALA A 36 2.57 -3.16 9.62
C ALA A 36 2.02 -4.54 9.92
N VAL A 37 1.49 -4.67 11.14
CA VAL A 37 0.71 -5.84 11.57
C VAL A 37 -0.66 -5.76 10.92
N VAL A 38 -1.06 -6.84 10.25
CA VAL A 38 -2.37 -6.94 9.61
C VAL A 38 -3.45 -6.99 10.70
N LYS A 39 -4.28 -5.94 10.78
CA LYS A 39 -5.48 -5.90 11.62
C LYS A 39 -6.70 -5.99 10.72
N GLY A 40 -7.28 -7.18 10.62
CA GLY A 40 -8.34 -7.47 9.64
C GLY A 40 -7.74 -8.07 8.38
N ASN A 41 -8.08 -7.52 7.22
CA ASN A 41 -7.59 -7.97 5.90
C ASN A 41 -6.84 -6.90 5.11
N GLN A 42 -6.81 -5.65 5.57
CA GLN A 42 -6.25 -4.54 4.82
C GLN A 42 -5.25 -3.73 5.66
N VAL A 43 -4.18 -3.29 5.00
CA VAL A 43 -3.17 -2.37 5.55
C VAL A 43 -2.94 -1.27 4.51
N CYS A 44 -3.19 -0.02 4.89
CA CYS A 44 -2.93 1.13 4.03
C CYS A 44 -1.67 1.86 4.49
N LEU A 45 -0.95 2.46 3.54
CA LEU A 45 0.08 3.45 3.83
C LEU A 45 -0.54 4.59 4.64
N ASP A 46 0.17 5.05 5.66
CA ASP A 46 -0.21 6.28 6.34
C ASP A 46 0.02 7.51 5.46
N CYS A 47 -0.50 8.66 5.90
CA CYS A 47 -0.41 9.89 5.13
C CYS A 47 1.05 10.34 4.90
N ASP A 48 1.95 10.10 5.85
CA ASP A 48 3.34 10.55 5.75
C ASP A 48 4.08 9.70 4.71
N SER A 49 3.92 8.38 4.74
CA SER A 49 4.46 7.46 3.72
C SER A 49 3.87 7.72 2.34
N LEU A 50 2.58 8.09 2.24
CA LEU A 50 1.95 8.49 0.98
C LEU A 50 2.56 9.78 0.42
N LEU A 51 2.82 10.77 1.28
CA LEU A 51 3.44 12.03 0.87
C LEU A 51 4.90 11.81 0.42
N GLU A 52 5.68 11.01 1.14
CA GLU A 52 7.05 10.65 0.76
C GLU A 52 7.07 9.98 -0.62
N LEU A 53 6.18 9.00 -0.83
CA LEU A 53 6.03 8.34 -2.11
C LEU A 53 5.65 9.31 -3.24
N MET A 54 4.78 10.29 -2.96
CA MET A 54 4.41 11.31 -3.94
C MET A 54 5.58 12.21 -4.34
N THR A 55 6.53 12.44 -3.44
CA THR A 55 7.75 13.20 -3.74
C THR A 55 8.80 12.39 -4.50
N ASP A 56 8.82 11.07 -4.31
CA ASP A 56 9.81 10.18 -4.93
C ASP A 56 9.44 9.76 -6.36
N ILE A 57 8.15 9.71 -6.70
CA ILE A 57 7.72 9.29 -8.05
C ILE A 57 7.90 10.45 -9.06
N PRO A 58 8.76 10.29 -10.09
CA PRO A 58 9.08 11.38 -11.02
C PRO A 58 7.87 11.87 -11.83
N VAL A 59 6.92 10.99 -12.17
CA VAL A 59 5.70 11.38 -12.92
C VAL A 59 4.81 12.32 -12.11
N LEU A 60 4.89 12.25 -10.78
CA LEU A 60 4.13 13.11 -9.87
C LEU A 60 4.76 14.49 -9.69
N SER A 61 6.01 14.70 -10.13
CA SER A 61 6.70 16.00 -10.02
C SER A 61 5.95 17.15 -10.71
N ALA A 62 5.23 16.89 -11.79
CA ALA A 62 4.38 17.90 -12.46
C ALA A 62 3.24 18.40 -11.55
N PHE A 63 2.85 17.60 -10.56
CA PHE A 63 1.83 17.91 -9.57
C PHE A 63 2.41 18.48 -8.27
N THR A 64 3.71 18.82 -8.21
CA THR A 64 4.36 19.42 -7.02
C THR A 64 3.53 20.53 -6.35
N PRO A 65 2.88 21.46 -7.06
CA PRO A 65 2.04 22.48 -6.41
C PRO A 65 0.84 21.88 -5.66
N ILE A 66 0.25 20.82 -6.20
CA ILE A 66 -0.85 20.07 -5.56
C ILE A 66 -0.30 19.21 -4.43
N ILE A 67 0.85 18.55 -4.60
CA ILE A 67 1.51 17.78 -3.53
C ILE A 67 1.77 18.68 -2.32
N LYS A 68 2.36 19.87 -2.52
CA LYS A 68 2.59 20.87 -1.46
C LYS A 68 1.31 21.42 -0.84
N LEU A 69 0.22 21.47 -1.62
CA LEU A 69 -1.09 21.85 -1.11
C LEU A 69 -1.66 20.73 -0.22
N VAL A 70 -1.50 19.47 -0.65
CA VAL A 70 -1.87 18.29 0.11
C VAL A 70 -1.04 18.21 1.39
N GLU A 71 0.28 18.35 1.36
CA GLU A 71 1.12 18.42 2.57
C GLU A 71 0.61 19.45 3.59
N LYS A 72 0.17 20.62 3.14
CA LYS A 72 -0.37 21.66 4.03
C LYS A 72 -1.79 21.38 4.53
N LEU A 73 -2.55 20.59 3.79
CA LEU A 73 -3.97 20.35 4.03
C LEU A 73 -4.26 18.88 4.35
N HIS A 74 -3.26 18.01 4.53
CA HIS A 74 -3.48 16.56 4.64
C HIS A 74 -4.27 16.21 5.91
N HIS A 75 -4.21 17.06 6.94
CA HIS A 75 -5.07 16.97 8.12
C HIS A 75 -6.57 17.24 7.83
N LEU A 76 -6.89 17.76 6.64
CA LEU A 76 -8.21 18.25 6.23
C LEU A 76 -8.74 17.57 4.96
N ILE A 77 -7.88 16.94 4.15
CA ILE A 77 -8.27 16.26 2.91
C ILE A 77 -8.59 14.80 3.25
N PRO A 78 -9.83 14.32 3.03
CA PRO A 78 -10.17 12.92 3.21
C PRO A 78 -9.33 12.05 2.26
N ALA A 79 -8.87 10.91 2.76
CA ALA A 79 -7.93 9.97 2.13
C ALA A 79 -8.37 9.38 0.76
N ASP A 80 -9.43 9.89 0.16
CA ASP A 80 -9.99 9.41 -1.11
C ASP A 80 -9.20 9.90 -2.33
N VAL A 81 -8.34 10.92 -2.17
CA VAL A 81 -7.51 11.47 -3.26
C VAL A 81 -6.25 10.62 -3.47
N PHE A 82 -5.72 10.03 -2.39
CA PHE A 82 -4.53 9.18 -2.37
C PHE A 82 -4.71 8.02 -1.40
N SER A 83 -4.70 6.81 -1.93
CA SER A 83 -4.67 5.61 -1.10
C SER A 83 -3.85 4.53 -1.76
N ILE A 84 -2.98 3.90 -0.97
CA ILE A 84 -2.25 2.70 -1.36
C ILE A 84 -2.43 1.72 -0.22
N CYS A 85 -3.09 0.62 -0.51
CA CYS A 85 -3.44 -0.38 0.48
C CYS A 85 -3.09 -1.77 -0.03
N VAL A 86 -2.48 -2.57 0.83
CA VAL A 86 -2.38 -4.01 0.64
C VAL A 86 -3.63 -4.64 1.26
N ASP A 87 -4.43 -5.29 0.42
CA ASP A 87 -5.56 -6.12 0.85
C ASP A 87 -5.16 -7.59 0.74
N ILE A 88 -5.55 -8.41 1.70
CA ILE A 88 -5.25 -9.84 1.74
C ILE A 88 -6.55 -10.59 1.56
N ASP A 89 -6.82 -10.98 0.32
CA ASP A 89 -7.98 -11.78 -0.01
C ASP A 89 -7.84 -13.20 0.53
N ASN A 90 -8.96 -13.80 0.94
CA ASN A 90 -9.04 -15.17 1.42
C ASN A 90 -8.11 -15.49 2.60
N MET A 91 -7.83 -14.52 3.47
CA MET A 91 -6.99 -14.73 4.64
C MET A 91 -7.54 -15.84 5.53
N LYS A 92 -6.73 -16.87 5.81
CA LYS A 92 -7.08 -17.97 6.71
C LYS A 92 -5.94 -18.25 7.67
N TYR A 93 -6.30 -18.65 8.89
CA TYR A 93 -5.38 -19.13 9.90
C TYR A 93 -5.91 -20.44 10.48
N ASP A 94 -5.12 -21.50 10.42
CA ASP A 94 -5.50 -22.84 10.91
C ASP A 94 -4.82 -23.22 12.24
N GLY A 95 -4.05 -22.31 12.84
CA GLY A 95 -3.27 -22.55 14.05
C GLY A 95 -1.78 -22.85 13.79
N THR A 96 -1.41 -23.19 12.55
CA THR A 96 -0.01 -23.48 12.16
C THR A 96 0.42 -22.70 10.93
N TYR A 97 -0.52 -22.35 10.05
CA TYR A 97 -0.26 -21.68 8.79
C TYR A 97 -1.19 -20.49 8.58
N PHE A 98 -0.66 -19.49 7.89
CA PHE A 98 -1.41 -18.41 7.27
C PHE A 98 -1.47 -18.61 5.76
N ASP A 99 -2.67 -18.53 5.22
CA ASP A 99 -2.94 -18.46 3.78
C ASP A 99 -3.52 -17.10 3.44
N GLY A 100 -3.23 -16.59 2.24
CA GLY A 100 -3.85 -15.37 1.73
C GLY A 100 -3.33 -15.00 0.36
N CYS A 101 -4.07 -14.14 -0.35
CA CYS A 101 -3.71 -13.62 -1.66
C CYS A 101 -3.58 -12.10 -1.59
N PRO A 102 -2.36 -11.57 -1.37
CA PRO A 102 -2.12 -10.14 -1.30
C PRO A 102 -2.39 -9.45 -2.63
N LYS A 103 -3.06 -8.31 -2.54
CA LYS A 103 -3.40 -7.44 -3.65
C LYS A 103 -3.12 -6.00 -3.26
N LEU A 104 -2.29 -5.33 -4.06
CA LEU A 104 -2.06 -3.90 -3.91
C LEU A 104 -3.18 -3.13 -4.61
N GLN A 105 -3.93 -2.33 -3.87
CA GLN A 105 -4.89 -1.38 -4.39
C GLN A 105 -4.28 0.02 -4.31
N ALA A 106 -4.28 0.74 -5.42
CA ALA A 106 -3.73 2.08 -5.48
C ALA A 106 -4.68 3.04 -6.20
N THR A 107 -4.83 4.21 -5.59
CA THR A 107 -5.62 5.36 -6.03
C THR A 107 -4.69 6.57 -5.94
N LEU A 108 -4.30 7.14 -7.08
CA LEU A 108 -3.36 8.25 -7.15
C LEU A 108 -4.03 9.46 -7.80
N MET A 109 -3.97 10.60 -7.09
CA MET A 109 -4.45 11.91 -7.57
C MET A 109 -5.89 11.85 -8.12
N CYS A 110 -6.83 11.27 -7.36
CA CYS A 110 -8.23 11.21 -7.80
C CYS A 110 -9.01 12.46 -7.39
N TRP A 111 -9.61 13.15 -8.36
CA TRP A 111 -10.50 14.29 -8.14
C TRP A 111 -11.71 14.22 -9.08
N GLU A 112 -12.92 14.38 -8.53
CA GLU A 112 -14.18 14.38 -9.31
C GLU A 112 -14.31 13.19 -10.28
N GLY A 113 -13.87 12.00 -9.85
CA GLY A 113 -13.95 10.77 -10.63
C GLY A 113 -12.88 10.64 -11.73
N LYS A 114 -11.96 11.60 -11.86
CA LYS A 114 -10.78 11.51 -12.70
C LYS A 114 -9.56 11.19 -11.85
N CYS A 115 -8.78 10.21 -12.26
CA CYS A 115 -7.60 9.74 -11.53
C CYS A 115 -6.40 9.74 -12.47
N LEU A 116 -5.22 10.03 -11.93
CA LEU A 116 -3.99 9.70 -12.64
C LEU A 116 -3.85 8.18 -12.74
N TYR A 117 -4.10 7.50 -11.62
CA TYR A 117 -4.18 6.06 -11.60
C TYR A 117 -5.23 5.59 -10.60
N LYS A 118 -5.98 4.57 -10.99
CA LYS A 118 -6.83 3.80 -10.09
C LYS A 118 -6.84 2.36 -10.56
N GLY A 119 -6.34 1.46 -9.74
CA GLY A 119 -6.21 0.07 -10.13
C GLY A 119 -5.71 -0.81 -9.02
N SER A 120 -5.54 -2.09 -9.35
CA SER A 120 -5.07 -3.08 -8.41
C SER A 120 -4.21 -4.14 -9.07
N VAL A 121 -3.20 -4.61 -8.36
CA VAL A 121 -2.26 -5.64 -8.81
C VAL A 121 -2.27 -6.79 -7.80
N ASP A 122 -2.46 -8.01 -8.29
CA ASP A 122 -2.41 -9.24 -7.51
C ASP A 122 -0.96 -9.74 -7.44
N PHE A 123 -0.51 -10.22 -6.27
CA PHE A 123 0.86 -10.68 -6.04
C PHE A 123 0.97 -12.21 -5.92
N GLY A 124 -0.09 -12.93 -6.27
CA GLY A 124 -0.23 -14.36 -6.04
C GLY A 124 -0.59 -14.66 -4.59
N CYS A 125 -0.80 -15.94 -4.29
CA CYS A 125 -1.16 -16.38 -2.94
C CYS A 125 0.06 -16.94 -2.20
N PHE A 126 0.09 -16.72 -0.88
CA PHE A 126 1.09 -17.25 0.02
C PHE A 126 0.50 -18.35 0.91
N HIS A 127 1.39 -19.22 1.38
CA HIS A 127 1.16 -20.18 2.45
C HIS A 127 2.41 -20.15 3.34
N VAL A 128 2.31 -19.54 4.51
CA VAL A 128 3.44 -19.32 5.42
C VAL A 128 3.16 -19.92 6.78
N LYS A 129 4.19 -20.51 7.40
CA LYS A 129 4.07 -21.08 8.74
C LYS A 129 4.07 -19.96 9.79
N ALA A 130 3.14 -20.07 10.74
CA ALA A 130 3.04 -19.19 11.90
C ALA A 130 4.13 -19.46 12.95
#